data_AF-A0A8C2VSN9-F1
#
_entry.id   AF-A0A8C2VSN9-F1
#
_cell.length_a   1.000
_cell.length_b   1.000
_cell.length_c   1.000
_cell.angle_alpha   90.00
_cell.angle_beta   90.00
_cell.angle_gamma   90.00
#
_symmetry.space_group_name_H-M   'P 1'
#
loop_
_entity.id
_entity.type
_entity.pdbx_description
1 polymer ?
#
loop_
_entity_poly.entity_id
_entity_poly.type
_entity_poly.pdbx_seq_one_letter_code
_entity_poly.pdbx_strand_id
1 'polypeptide(L)'
;MGLAWRGWGRQGFRLLERSLLLWKLMAVIFAALLFCEFLIYYLVIFWCGWPEVAAPARGGEQAPVLRAMVLADTHLLGEVQGHWLDKLRREWQMERAFQTALWMLQPEVVFILGDIFDEGKWSSPQAWAEDVGRFQKMFRHPAHVQLKVVAGNHDIGFHYWVTSYKVKRFEKAFGSERLFSRKGVNFVMVNSVAMEGDGCNICAAAEAELLEISRQLNCSREVRGASLCGAGRRLPPSAPILLQHYPLYRASDANCSGPDAAPPEERSIPFKERYDALSLEASQKLLWWFGPRLVLSGHTHSACEVLHGAGTPELSVPSFSWRNRNNPSFIMASLTSRDYALSKCFLPQENTVLATYCGVAGLLTGLVLAHSGWLALPFLSGRTVLRTHKAR
;
A
#
# COMPACT_ATOMS: atom_id res chain seq x y z
N MET A 1 41.31 63.68 -6.72
CA MET A 1 40.03 63.00 -7.00
C MET A 1 40.28 61.50 -7.08
N GLY A 2 40.06 60.73 -6.01
CA GLY A 2 40.50 59.31 -6.00
C GLY A 2 39.96 58.45 -4.87
N LEU A 3 38.79 58.75 -4.31
CA LEU A 3 38.22 57.99 -3.18
C LEU A 3 36.79 57.45 -3.39
N ALA A 4 36.13 57.76 -4.52
CA ALA A 4 34.76 57.31 -4.76
C ALA A 4 34.64 55.93 -5.45
N TRP A 5 35.71 55.37 -6.02
CA TRP A 5 35.65 54.14 -6.82
C TRP A 5 35.80 52.82 -6.03
N ARG A 6 36.13 52.85 -4.72
CA ARG A 6 36.29 51.62 -3.91
C ARG A 6 35.01 51.15 -3.19
N GLY A 7 33.99 52.00 -3.08
CA GLY A 7 32.73 51.68 -2.39
C GLY A 7 31.76 50.83 -3.23
N TRP A 8 31.68 51.12 -4.54
CA TRP A 8 30.74 50.43 -5.44
C TRP A 8 31.10 48.96 -5.70
N GLY A 9 32.38 48.64 -5.86
CA GLY A 9 32.84 47.26 -6.05
C GLY A 9 32.59 46.36 -4.84
N ARG A 10 32.69 46.88 -3.60
CA ARG A 10 32.42 46.11 -2.37
C ARG A 10 30.94 45.84 -2.13
N GLN A 11 30.06 46.78 -2.48
CA GLN A 11 28.60 46.55 -2.40
C GLN A 11 28.14 45.57 -3.48
N GLY A 12 28.63 45.70 -4.73
CA GLY A 12 28.35 44.75 -5.81
C GLY A 12 28.82 43.33 -5.49
N PHE A 13 30.01 43.19 -4.90
CA PHE A 13 30.55 41.89 -4.48
C PHE A 13 29.71 41.24 -3.36
N ARG A 14 29.29 42.01 -2.34
CA ARG A 14 28.40 41.51 -1.26
C ARG A 14 27.00 41.13 -1.77
N LEU A 15 26.48 41.85 -2.76
CA LEU A 15 25.20 41.53 -3.40
C LEU A 15 25.31 40.24 -4.22
N LEU A 16 26.43 40.06 -4.94
CA LEU A 16 26.72 38.84 -5.70
C LEU A 16 26.91 37.62 -4.79
N GLU A 17 27.63 37.74 -3.68
CA GLU A 17 27.80 36.67 -2.68
C GLU A 17 26.47 36.27 -2.03
N ARG A 18 25.65 37.25 -1.62
CA ARG A 18 24.30 37.00 -1.07
C ARG A 18 23.38 36.33 -2.09
N SER A 19 23.43 36.77 -3.35
CA SER A 19 22.69 36.14 -4.45
C SER A 19 23.13 34.70 -4.66
N LEU A 20 24.44 34.43 -4.65
CA LEU A 20 24.99 33.09 -4.80
C LEU A 20 24.61 32.16 -3.63
N LEU A 21 24.61 32.66 -2.38
CA LEU A 21 24.14 31.90 -1.23
C LEU A 21 22.66 31.55 -1.39
N LEU A 22 21.82 32.51 -1.75
CA LEU A 22 20.39 32.27 -1.95
C LEU A 22 20.15 31.19 -3.01
N TRP A 23 20.85 31.25 -4.15
CA TRP A 23 20.77 30.21 -5.18
C TRP A 23 21.19 28.83 -4.67
N LYS A 24 22.26 28.74 -3.86
CA LYS A 24 22.68 27.48 -3.24
C LYS A 24 21.62 26.93 -2.27
N LEU A 25 21.04 27.77 -1.43
CA LEU A 25 19.99 27.37 -0.49
C LEU A 25 18.75 26.86 -1.25
N MET A 26 18.31 27.60 -2.27
CA MET A 26 17.19 27.20 -3.12
C MET A 26 17.47 25.89 -3.87
N ALA A 27 18.69 25.70 -4.37
CA ALA A 27 19.09 24.45 -5.04
C ALA A 27 19.06 23.25 -4.08
N VAL A 28 19.53 23.42 -2.84
CA VAL A 28 19.50 22.36 -1.82
C VAL A 28 18.06 22.03 -1.40
N ILE A 29 17.21 23.04 -1.18
CA ILE A 29 15.79 22.83 -0.86
C ILE A 29 15.10 22.09 -2.02
N PHE A 30 15.32 22.55 -3.26
CA PHE A 30 14.73 21.91 -4.44
C PHE A 30 15.22 20.46 -4.60
N ALA A 31 16.51 20.20 -4.42
CA ALA A 31 17.06 18.84 -4.49
C ALA A 31 16.46 17.92 -3.41
N ALA A 32 16.27 18.44 -2.19
CA ALA A 32 15.64 17.68 -1.11
C ALA A 32 14.17 17.36 -1.41
N LEU A 33 13.39 18.34 -1.88
CA LEU A 33 12.00 18.11 -2.30
C LEU A 33 11.93 17.12 -3.46
N LEU A 34 12.77 17.29 -4.49
CA LEU A 34 12.81 16.37 -5.64
C LEU A 34 13.17 14.94 -5.20
N PHE A 35 14.11 14.79 -4.27
CA PHE A 35 14.49 13.49 -3.75
C PHE A 35 13.37 12.85 -2.93
N CYS A 36 12.91 13.53 -1.88
CA CYS A 36 11.96 13.02 -0.91
C CYS A 36 10.54 12.86 -1.45
N GLU A 37 10.10 13.72 -2.37
CA GLU A 37 8.73 13.71 -2.90
C GLU A 37 8.59 12.94 -4.22
N PHE A 38 9.70 12.59 -4.88
CA PHE A 38 9.66 11.96 -6.18
C PHE A 38 10.70 10.84 -6.37
N LEU A 39 12.01 11.14 -6.34
CA LEU A 39 13.04 10.16 -6.73
C LEU A 39 13.13 8.95 -5.79
N ILE A 40 12.88 9.14 -4.49
CA ILE A 40 12.98 8.05 -3.51
C ILE A 40 12.06 6.88 -3.84
N TYR A 41 10.87 7.13 -4.40
CA TYR A 41 9.94 6.07 -4.80
C TYR A 41 10.51 5.22 -5.93
N TYR A 42 11.13 5.85 -6.94
CA TYR A 42 11.79 5.14 -8.03
C TYR A 42 12.96 4.32 -7.49
N LEU A 43 13.79 4.91 -6.63
CA LEU A 43 14.95 4.22 -6.05
C LEU A 43 14.56 2.98 -5.25
N VAL A 44 13.52 3.07 -4.42
CA VAL A 44 13.07 1.94 -3.60
C VAL A 44 12.38 0.87 -4.46
N ILE A 45 11.46 1.27 -5.35
CA ILE A 45 10.69 0.31 -6.16
C ILE A 45 11.56 -0.33 -7.27
N PHE A 46 12.67 0.29 -7.67
CA PHE A 46 13.56 -0.23 -8.73
C PHE A 46 14.13 -1.60 -8.37
N TRP A 47 14.27 -1.89 -7.08
CA TRP A 47 14.75 -3.18 -6.58
C TRP A 47 13.68 -4.26 -6.50
N CYS A 48 12.42 -3.93 -6.83
CA CYS A 48 11.32 -4.88 -6.86
C CYS A 48 11.25 -5.56 -8.23
N GLY A 49 11.14 -6.89 -8.24
CA GLY A 49 11.01 -7.69 -9.46
C GLY A 49 9.93 -8.76 -9.32
N TRP A 50 9.25 -9.05 -10.42
CA TRP A 50 8.23 -10.11 -10.46
C TRP A 50 8.86 -11.46 -10.09
N PRO A 51 8.26 -12.21 -9.14
CA PRO A 51 8.81 -13.49 -8.73
C PRO A 51 8.59 -14.53 -9.84
N GLU A 52 9.52 -15.48 -9.97
CA GLU A 52 9.40 -16.56 -10.95
C GLU A 52 8.52 -17.67 -10.41
N VAL A 53 7.56 -18.13 -11.24
CA VAL A 53 6.73 -19.28 -10.93
C VAL A 53 7.48 -20.54 -11.35
N ALA A 54 7.42 -21.59 -10.52
CA ALA A 54 8.09 -22.85 -10.80
C ALA A 54 7.73 -23.37 -12.21
N ALA A 55 8.75 -23.82 -12.94
CA ALA A 55 8.56 -24.42 -14.26
C ALA A 55 7.73 -25.72 -14.13
N PRO A 56 6.86 -26.03 -15.10
CA PRO A 56 6.13 -27.29 -15.08
C PRO A 56 7.11 -28.47 -15.08
N ALA A 57 6.79 -29.52 -14.32
CA ALA A 57 7.53 -30.77 -14.38
C ALA A 57 7.51 -31.32 -15.82
N ARG A 58 8.70 -31.59 -16.36
CA ARG A 58 9.05 -32.11 -17.71
C ARG A 58 7.89 -32.26 -18.71
N GLY A 59 7.86 -31.38 -19.72
CA GLY A 59 7.13 -31.60 -20.99
C GLY A 59 5.74 -30.95 -21.11
N GLY A 60 5.28 -30.20 -20.09
CA GLY A 60 4.03 -29.43 -20.19
C GLY A 60 4.25 -28.04 -20.80
N GLU A 61 3.29 -27.56 -21.60
CA GLU A 61 3.25 -26.16 -22.05
C GLU A 61 3.19 -25.21 -20.85
N GLN A 62 3.96 -24.13 -20.91
CA GLN A 62 3.99 -23.13 -19.84
C GLN A 62 2.71 -22.29 -19.88
N ALA A 63 1.90 -22.40 -18.82
CA ALA A 63 0.69 -21.61 -18.68
C ALA A 63 1.02 -20.11 -18.68
N PRO A 64 0.15 -19.25 -19.25
CA PRO A 64 0.39 -17.81 -19.30
C PRO A 64 0.48 -17.25 -17.88
N VAL A 65 1.55 -16.51 -17.60
CA VAL A 65 1.75 -15.84 -16.31
C VAL A 65 0.96 -14.54 -16.29
N LEU A 66 0.10 -14.39 -15.28
CA LEU A 66 -0.60 -13.16 -14.93
C LEU A 66 0.19 -12.44 -13.84
N ARG A 67 0.56 -11.18 -14.10
CA ARG A 67 1.20 -10.31 -13.12
C ARG A 67 0.15 -9.48 -12.38
N ALA A 68 -0.01 -9.75 -11.10
CA ALA A 68 -0.97 -9.08 -10.23
C ALA A 68 -0.26 -8.28 -9.14
N MET A 69 -0.64 -7.02 -8.98
CA MET A 69 -0.23 -6.19 -7.84
C MET A 69 -1.36 -6.16 -6.82
N VAL A 70 -1.05 -6.35 -5.53
CA VAL A 70 -2.06 -6.44 -4.46
C VAL A 70 -1.72 -5.46 -3.36
N LEU A 71 -2.65 -4.55 -3.09
CA LEU A 71 -2.59 -3.50 -2.07
C LEU A 71 -3.65 -3.78 -1.01
N ALA A 72 -3.49 -3.21 0.19
CA ALA A 72 -4.53 -3.19 1.22
C ALA A 72 -4.50 -1.86 1.98
N ASP A 73 -5.61 -1.54 2.64
CA ASP A 73 -5.72 -0.51 3.68
C ASP A 73 -5.11 0.82 3.25
N THR A 74 -5.65 1.41 2.17
CA THR A 74 -5.17 2.72 1.69
C THR A 74 -5.62 3.86 2.61
N HIS A 75 -6.75 3.72 3.31
CA HIS A 75 -7.29 4.69 4.28
C HIS A 75 -7.20 6.14 3.79
N LEU A 76 -7.84 6.45 2.66
CA LEU A 76 -8.00 7.82 2.20
C LEU A 76 -8.73 8.61 3.30
N LEU A 77 -8.12 9.70 3.76
CA LEU A 77 -8.67 10.47 4.87
C LEU A 77 -9.98 11.14 4.46
N GLY A 78 -11.00 10.98 5.30
CA GLY A 78 -12.30 11.59 5.09
C GLY A 78 -12.37 13.04 5.57
N GLU A 79 -13.57 13.61 5.50
CA GLU A 79 -13.87 15.00 5.85
C GLU A 79 -13.98 15.21 7.37
N VAL A 80 -14.37 14.18 8.13
CA VAL A 80 -14.81 14.35 9.53
C VAL A 80 -13.64 14.36 10.51
N GLN A 81 -12.75 13.37 10.41
CA GLN A 81 -11.60 13.19 11.29
C GLN A 81 -10.26 13.45 10.58
N GLY A 82 -10.29 13.66 9.27
CA GLY A 82 -9.10 13.88 8.47
C GLY A 82 -8.47 15.26 8.68
N HIS A 83 -7.21 15.31 9.12
CA HIS A 83 -6.43 16.55 9.17
C HIS A 83 -5.85 16.88 7.78
N TRP A 84 -5.97 18.13 7.32
CA TRP A 84 -5.57 18.53 5.95
C TRP A 84 -4.10 18.26 5.62
N LEU A 85 -3.18 18.46 6.57
CA LEU A 85 -1.75 18.22 6.35
C LEU A 85 -1.46 16.72 6.25
N ASP A 86 -2.15 15.92 7.05
CA ASP A 86 -2.02 14.48 7.01
C ASP A 86 -2.57 13.97 5.67
N LYS A 87 -3.75 14.46 5.29
CA LYS A 87 -4.38 14.19 4.00
C LYS A 87 -3.43 14.47 2.84
N LEU A 88 -2.85 15.68 2.80
CA LEU A 88 -1.88 16.07 1.78
C LEU A 88 -0.69 15.11 1.73
N ARG A 89 -0.12 14.75 2.89
CA ARG A 89 1.10 13.93 2.97
C ARG A 89 0.84 12.47 2.57
N ARG A 90 -0.18 11.83 3.15
CA ARG A 90 -0.50 10.40 2.90
C ARG A 90 -0.99 10.18 1.49
N GLU A 91 -1.84 11.06 0.98
CA GLU A 91 -2.37 10.92 -0.38
C GLU A 91 -1.30 11.20 -1.44
N TRP A 92 -0.42 12.17 -1.20
CA TRP A 92 0.74 12.35 -2.06
C TRP A 92 1.61 11.09 -2.09
N GLN A 93 1.92 10.50 -0.92
CA GLN A 93 2.69 9.27 -0.86
C GLN A 93 2.04 8.13 -1.65
N MET A 94 0.76 7.87 -1.40
CA MET A 94 0.05 6.79 -2.07
C MET A 94 -0.02 7.00 -3.59
N GLU A 95 -0.32 8.22 -4.05
CA GLU A 95 -0.32 8.53 -5.49
C GLU A 95 1.07 8.32 -6.09
N ARG A 96 2.13 8.86 -5.46
CA ARG A 96 3.50 8.72 -5.98
C ARG A 96 3.95 7.27 -6.00
N ALA A 97 3.71 6.51 -4.93
CA ALA A 97 4.04 5.09 -4.85
C ALA A 97 3.30 4.28 -5.92
N PHE A 98 1.99 4.46 -6.05
CA PHE A 98 1.16 3.72 -6.99
C PHE A 98 1.52 4.03 -8.45
N GLN A 99 1.65 5.32 -8.81
CA GLN A 99 2.00 5.72 -10.16
C GLN A 99 3.41 5.24 -10.55
N THR A 100 4.36 5.27 -9.61
CA THR A 100 5.72 4.75 -9.84
C THR A 100 5.73 3.24 -10.01
N ALA A 101 5.00 2.51 -9.16
CA ALA A 101 4.87 1.06 -9.24
C ALA A 101 4.22 0.63 -10.56
N LEU A 102 3.12 1.28 -10.98
CA LEU A 102 2.49 1.02 -12.27
C LEU A 102 3.48 1.26 -13.42
N TRP A 103 4.19 2.37 -13.41
CA TRP A 103 5.14 2.73 -14.46
C TRP A 103 6.26 1.70 -14.60
N MET A 104 6.88 1.29 -13.48
CA MET A 104 8.06 0.42 -13.53
C MET A 104 7.72 -1.07 -13.62
N LEU A 105 6.67 -1.51 -12.93
CA LEU A 105 6.34 -2.94 -12.81
C LEU A 105 5.34 -3.40 -13.86
N GLN A 106 4.54 -2.49 -14.44
CA GLN A 106 3.55 -2.78 -15.49
C GLN A 106 2.67 -4.01 -15.17
N PRO A 107 1.94 -4.02 -14.03
CA PRO A 107 1.03 -5.11 -13.68
C PRO A 107 -0.15 -5.18 -14.67
N GLU A 108 -0.72 -6.36 -14.85
CA GLU A 108 -1.90 -6.55 -15.70
C GLU A 108 -3.22 -6.36 -14.93
N VAL A 109 -3.17 -6.64 -13.63
CA VAL A 109 -4.28 -6.47 -12.70
C VAL A 109 -3.76 -5.93 -11.37
N VAL A 110 -4.54 -5.05 -10.77
CA VAL A 110 -4.35 -4.52 -9.43
C VAL A 110 -5.54 -4.92 -8.58
N PHE A 111 -5.27 -5.47 -7.40
CA PHE A 111 -6.27 -5.75 -6.38
C PHE A 111 -6.07 -4.80 -5.19
N ILE A 112 -7.15 -4.24 -4.64
CA ILE A 112 -7.11 -3.51 -3.37
C ILE A 112 -8.03 -4.19 -2.36
N LEU A 113 -7.46 -4.63 -1.24
CA LEU A 113 -8.07 -5.51 -0.26
C LEU A 113 -8.80 -4.76 0.86
N GLY A 114 -9.74 -3.88 0.49
CA GLY A 114 -10.58 -3.14 1.43
C GLY A 114 -9.91 -1.93 2.08
N ASP A 115 -10.72 -1.25 2.87
CA ASP A 115 -10.41 0.00 3.57
C ASP A 115 -9.76 1.03 2.66
N ILE A 116 -10.50 1.31 1.57
CA ILE A 116 -10.14 2.33 0.61
C ILE A 116 -10.20 3.69 1.28
N PHE A 117 -11.30 3.94 1.98
CA PHE A 117 -11.60 5.18 2.70
C PHE A 117 -11.55 4.95 4.19
N ASP A 118 -11.07 5.92 4.96
CA ASP A 118 -11.07 5.83 6.42
C ASP A 118 -12.48 6.03 7.03
N GLU A 119 -13.32 6.78 6.30
CA GLU A 119 -14.61 7.29 6.78
C GLU A 119 -15.80 6.89 5.91
N GLY A 120 -15.58 6.02 4.92
CA GLY A 120 -16.61 5.57 3.99
C GLY A 120 -17.90 5.19 4.72
N LYS A 121 -17.79 4.38 5.77
CA LYS A 121 -18.88 3.89 6.64
C LYS A 121 -19.84 4.93 7.20
N TRP A 122 -19.44 6.19 7.36
CA TRP A 122 -20.29 7.27 7.87
C TRP A 122 -20.31 8.53 6.99
N SER A 123 -19.57 8.52 5.88
CA SER A 123 -19.54 9.63 4.93
C SER A 123 -20.92 10.00 4.40
N SER A 124 -21.15 11.32 4.27
CA SER A 124 -22.30 11.86 3.53
C SER A 124 -22.23 11.47 2.05
N PRO A 125 -23.34 11.53 1.29
CA PRO A 125 -23.30 11.24 -0.15
C PRO A 125 -22.34 12.15 -0.94
N GLN A 126 -22.21 13.43 -0.55
CA GLN A 126 -21.23 14.34 -1.17
C GLN A 126 -19.80 13.95 -0.82
N ALA A 127 -19.48 13.77 0.47
CA ALA A 127 -18.14 13.39 0.91
C ALA A 127 -17.69 12.07 0.27
N TRP A 128 -18.59 11.09 0.18
CA TRP A 128 -18.34 9.83 -0.54
C TRP A 128 -17.96 10.07 -2.01
N ALA A 129 -18.70 10.93 -2.72
CA ALA A 129 -18.45 11.21 -4.13
C ALA A 129 -17.10 11.93 -4.34
N GLU A 130 -16.75 12.85 -3.44
CA GLU A 130 -15.45 13.54 -3.44
C GLU A 130 -14.31 12.55 -3.17
N ASP A 131 -14.46 11.69 -2.18
CA ASP A 131 -13.48 10.67 -1.82
C ASP A 131 -13.25 9.67 -2.98
N VAL A 132 -14.33 9.23 -3.63
CA VAL A 132 -14.25 8.41 -4.86
C VAL A 132 -13.52 9.15 -5.98
N GLY A 133 -13.79 10.45 -6.18
CA GLY A 133 -13.08 11.25 -7.18
C GLY A 133 -11.58 11.35 -6.90
N ARG A 134 -11.19 11.52 -5.63
CA ARG A 134 -9.78 11.55 -5.20
C ARG A 134 -9.12 10.19 -5.42
N PHE A 135 -9.80 9.10 -5.03
CA PHE A 135 -9.34 7.74 -5.30
C PHE A 135 -9.06 7.52 -6.79
N GLN A 136 -10.02 7.87 -7.66
CA GLN A 136 -9.88 7.70 -9.11
C GLN A 136 -8.69 8.49 -9.68
N LYS A 137 -8.41 9.67 -9.15
CA LYS A 137 -7.26 10.49 -9.55
C LYS A 137 -5.93 9.88 -9.12
N MET A 138 -5.85 9.42 -7.87
CA MET A 138 -4.62 8.88 -7.28
C MET A 138 -4.27 7.51 -7.86
N PHE A 139 -5.27 6.64 -7.97
CA PHE A 139 -5.17 5.27 -8.48
C PHE A 139 -5.52 5.17 -9.98
N ARG A 140 -5.33 6.26 -10.73
CA ARG A 140 -5.50 6.27 -12.18
C ARG A 140 -4.58 5.26 -12.84
N HIS A 141 -5.09 4.53 -13.82
CA HIS A 141 -4.37 3.47 -14.49
C HIS A 141 -4.79 3.39 -15.97
N PRO A 142 -3.92 2.87 -16.86
CA PRO A 142 -4.27 2.65 -18.26
C PRO A 142 -5.41 1.64 -18.42
N ALA A 143 -6.21 1.76 -19.48
CA ALA A 143 -7.38 0.91 -19.72
C ALA A 143 -7.09 -0.61 -19.83
N HIS A 144 -5.84 -1.00 -20.15
CA HIS A 144 -5.45 -2.41 -20.23
C HIS A 144 -5.14 -3.05 -18.86
N VAL A 145 -4.91 -2.23 -17.85
CA VAL A 145 -4.74 -2.66 -16.46
C VAL A 145 -6.12 -2.74 -15.83
N GLN A 146 -6.44 -3.87 -15.21
CA GLN A 146 -7.71 -4.00 -14.49
C GLN A 146 -7.53 -3.68 -13.02
N LEU A 147 -8.42 -2.88 -12.45
CA LEU A 147 -8.49 -2.63 -11.02
C LEU A 147 -9.71 -3.37 -10.44
N LYS A 148 -9.47 -4.15 -9.38
CA LYS A 148 -10.49 -4.91 -8.66
C LYS A 148 -10.38 -4.59 -7.18
N VAL A 149 -11.51 -4.33 -6.53
CA VAL A 149 -11.53 -3.85 -5.15
C VAL A 149 -12.55 -4.64 -4.36
N VAL A 150 -12.17 -5.08 -3.17
CA VAL A 150 -13.09 -5.69 -2.19
C VAL A 150 -13.40 -4.65 -1.10
N ALA A 151 -14.57 -4.75 -0.48
CA ALA A 151 -14.97 -3.81 0.57
C ALA A 151 -14.31 -4.16 1.91
N GLY A 152 -13.88 -3.14 2.65
CA GLY A 152 -13.51 -3.25 4.06
C GLY A 152 -14.53 -2.59 4.99
N ASN A 153 -14.28 -2.69 6.30
CA ASN A 153 -15.18 -2.17 7.32
C ASN A 153 -15.16 -0.63 7.40
N HIS A 154 -14.07 0.04 7.04
CA HIS A 154 -14.06 1.50 6.91
C HIS A 154 -14.83 1.99 5.68
N ASP A 155 -15.02 1.15 4.66
CA ASP A 155 -15.78 1.52 3.46
C ASP A 155 -17.30 1.46 3.66
N ILE A 156 -17.78 0.34 4.20
CA ILE A 156 -19.23 0.03 4.30
C ILE A 156 -19.75 -0.08 5.73
N GLY A 157 -18.87 -0.08 6.73
CA GLY A 157 -19.17 -0.22 8.16
C GLY A 157 -18.79 -1.58 8.72
N PHE A 158 -18.57 -1.67 10.03
CA PHE A 158 -18.64 -2.94 10.74
C PHE A 158 -20.07 -3.51 10.65
N HIS A 159 -20.25 -4.81 10.86
CA HIS A 159 -21.51 -5.54 10.63
C HIS A 159 -22.80 -4.74 10.98
N TYR A 160 -22.97 -4.31 12.23
CA TYR A 160 -24.17 -3.58 12.68
C TYR A 160 -24.35 -2.18 12.07
N TRP A 161 -23.34 -1.67 11.38
CA TRP A 161 -23.35 -0.39 10.67
C TRP A 161 -23.50 -0.56 9.16
N VAL A 162 -23.42 -1.78 8.63
CA VAL A 162 -23.61 -2.06 7.22
C VAL A 162 -25.07 -1.87 6.83
N THR A 163 -25.31 -1.19 5.71
CA THR A 163 -26.64 -1.05 5.13
C THR A 163 -26.61 -1.35 3.65
N SER A 164 -27.76 -1.74 3.08
CA SER A 164 -27.88 -2.00 1.65
C SER A 164 -27.52 -0.77 0.80
N TYR A 165 -27.72 0.44 1.32
CA TYR A 165 -27.27 1.67 0.66
C TYR A 165 -25.73 1.73 0.57
N LYS A 166 -25.03 1.44 1.68
CA LYS A 166 -23.56 1.49 1.73
C LYS A 166 -22.92 0.43 0.82
N VAL A 167 -23.47 -0.78 0.81
CA VAL A 167 -23.03 -1.85 -0.11
C VAL A 167 -23.25 -1.44 -1.57
N LYS A 168 -24.46 -0.99 -1.92
CA LYS A 168 -24.79 -0.61 -3.31
C LYS A 168 -23.97 0.57 -3.82
N ARG A 169 -23.71 1.60 -3.00
CA ARG A 169 -22.87 2.74 -3.43
C ARG A 169 -21.41 2.33 -3.61
N PHE A 170 -20.90 1.40 -2.79
CA PHE A 170 -19.56 0.83 -2.94
C PHE A 170 -19.47 0.06 -4.26
N GLU A 171 -20.40 -0.87 -4.50
CA GLU A 171 -20.47 -1.66 -5.72
C GLU A 171 -20.65 -0.80 -6.98
N LYS A 172 -21.37 0.32 -6.88
CA LYS A 172 -21.48 1.28 -7.98
C LYS A 172 -20.14 1.95 -8.30
N ALA A 173 -19.30 2.22 -7.30
CA ALA A 173 -18.01 2.88 -7.47
C ALA A 173 -16.91 1.91 -7.93
N PHE A 174 -16.93 0.65 -7.45
CA PHE A 174 -15.82 -0.29 -7.60
C PHE A 174 -16.17 -1.60 -8.30
N GLY A 175 -17.45 -1.83 -8.61
CA GLY A 175 -17.97 -3.05 -9.21
C GLY A 175 -18.59 -4.01 -8.19
N SER A 176 -19.57 -4.78 -8.65
CA SER A 176 -20.25 -5.83 -7.88
C SER A 176 -19.76 -7.23 -8.21
N GLU A 177 -18.77 -7.38 -9.08
CA GLU A 177 -18.25 -8.70 -9.48
C GLU A 177 -17.66 -9.42 -8.25
N ARG A 178 -18.01 -10.70 -8.09
CA ARG A 178 -17.48 -11.59 -7.02
C ARG A 178 -16.60 -12.71 -7.56
N LEU A 179 -16.66 -12.97 -8.86
CA LEU A 179 -15.83 -13.95 -9.54
C LEU A 179 -15.16 -13.30 -10.74
N PHE A 180 -13.83 -13.29 -10.76
CA PHE A 180 -13.03 -12.75 -11.85
C PHE A 180 -12.08 -13.82 -12.37
N SER A 181 -11.99 -13.98 -13.69
CA SER A 181 -11.07 -14.94 -14.32
C SER A 181 -10.20 -14.27 -15.38
N ARG A 182 -8.88 -14.46 -15.31
CA ARG A 182 -7.93 -13.95 -16.32
C ARG A 182 -6.74 -14.88 -16.45
N LYS A 183 -6.29 -15.12 -17.69
CA LYS A 183 -5.16 -16.02 -18.01
C LYS A 183 -5.26 -17.41 -17.32
N GLY A 184 -6.47 -17.94 -17.24
CA GLY A 184 -6.73 -19.24 -16.61
C GLY A 184 -6.67 -19.25 -15.08
N VAL A 185 -6.56 -18.09 -14.42
CA VAL A 185 -6.62 -17.94 -12.96
C VAL A 185 -8.01 -17.47 -12.55
N ASN A 186 -8.61 -18.12 -11.55
CA ASN A 186 -9.87 -17.71 -10.94
C ASN A 186 -9.60 -16.95 -9.62
N PHE A 187 -10.29 -15.84 -9.42
CA PHE A 187 -10.30 -15.05 -8.21
C PHE A 187 -11.72 -14.96 -7.67
N VAL A 188 -11.90 -15.22 -6.39
CA VAL A 188 -13.17 -15.01 -5.69
C VAL A 188 -12.99 -13.85 -4.74
N MET A 189 -13.76 -12.79 -4.96
CA MET A 189 -13.75 -11.56 -4.16
C MET A 189 -14.85 -11.68 -3.12
N VAL A 190 -14.47 -11.84 -1.86
CA VAL A 190 -15.39 -12.04 -0.73
C VAL A 190 -15.63 -10.71 -0.05
N ASN A 191 -16.90 -10.32 0.09
CA ASN A 191 -17.28 -9.26 1.02
C ASN A 191 -17.23 -9.83 2.45
N SER A 192 -16.04 -9.83 3.06
CA SER A 192 -15.80 -10.45 4.37
C SER A 192 -16.61 -9.81 5.50
N VAL A 193 -17.00 -8.53 5.37
CA VAL A 193 -17.87 -7.85 6.34
C VAL A 193 -19.26 -8.49 6.37
N ALA A 194 -19.72 -9.08 5.26
CA ALA A 194 -20.99 -9.79 5.19
C ALA A 194 -20.92 -11.26 5.66
N MET A 195 -19.77 -11.72 6.16
CA MET A 195 -19.56 -13.09 6.64
C MET A 195 -19.71 -13.18 8.18
N GLU A 196 -20.67 -12.45 8.75
CA GLU A 196 -20.92 -12.41 10.20
C GLU A 196 -21.39 -13.76 10.76
N GLY A 197 -22.23 -14.48 9.99
CA GLY A 197 -22.83 -15.75 10.40
C GLY A 197 -24.12 -15.64 11.23
N ASP A 198 -24.75 -14.45 11.30
CA ASP A 198 -26.00 -14.22 12.04
C ASP A 198 -27.27 -14.33 11.19
N GLY A 199 -27.13 -14.64 9.90
CA GLY A 199 -28.25 -14.78 8.97
C GLY A 199 -28.89 -13.46 8.53
N CYS A 200 -28.22 -12.31 8.71
CA CYS A 200 -28.73 -11.03 8.23
C CYS A 200 -29.03 -11.05 6.71
N ASN A 201 -29.97 -10.24 6.23
CA ASN A 201 -30.36 -10.25 4.80
C ASN A 201 -29.18 -10.02 3.84
N ILE A 202 -28.23 -9.15 4.20
CA ILE A 202 -27.02 -8.89 3.40
C ILE A 202 -26.06 -10.09 3.46
N CYS A 203 -25.95 -10.71 4.63
CA CYS A 203 -25.10 -11.86 4.92
C CYS A 203 -25.59 -13.10 4.17
N ALA A 204 -26.88 -13.41 4.28
CA ALA A 204 -27.52 -14.52 3.58
C ALA A 204 -27.42 -14.37 2.06
N ALA A 205 -27.58 -13.15 1.53
CA ALA A 205 -27.40 -12.90 0.11
C ALA A 205 -25.94 -13.11 -0.34
N ALA A 206 -24.97 -12.65 0.45
CA ALA A 206 -23.55 -12.85 0.17
C ALA A 206 -23.15 -14.33 0.24
N GLU A 207 -23.58 -15.07 1.26
CA GLU A 207 -23.34 -16.52 1.37
C GLU A 207 -23.98 -17.29 0.21
N ALA A 208 -25.21 -16.94 -0.19
CA ALA A 208 -25.89 -17.58 -1.31
C ALA A 208 -25.16 -17.35 -2.65
N GLU A 209 -24.67 -16.12 -2.89
CA GLU A 209 -23.89 -15.80 -4.08
C GLU A 209 -22.57 -16.59 -4.11
N LEU A 210 -21.85 -16.66 -2.98
CA LEU A 210 -20.61 -17.41 -2.86
C LEU A 210 -20.82 -18.91 -3.05
N LEU A 211 -21.90 -19.46 -2.52
CA LEU A 211 -22.26 -20.87 -2.69
C LEU A 211 -22.53 -21.21 -4.17
N GLU A 212 -23.20 -20.33 -4.90
CA GLU A 212 -23.42 -20.52 -6.35
C GLU A 212 -22.10 -20.44 -7.13
N ILE A 213 -21.20 -19.50 -6.78
CA ILE A 213 -19.86 -19.42 -7.37
C ILE A 213 -19.05 -20.71 -7.10
N SER A 214 -19.11 -21.23 -5.87
CA SER A 214 -18.48 -22.50 -5.49
C SER A 214 -18.97 -23.65 -6.37
N ARG A 215 -20.29 -23.74 -6.59
CA ARG A 215 -20.89 -24.75 -7.48
C ARG A 215 -20.37 -24.64 -8.91
N GLN A 216 -20.28 -23.42 -9.46
CA GLN A 216 -19.75 -23.18 -10.81
C GLN A 216 -18.27 -23.57 -10.95
N LEU A 217 -17.45 -23.25 -9.94
CA LEU A 217 -16.03 -23.60 -9.91
C LEU A 217 -15.83 -25.11 -9.79
N ASN A 218 -16.58 -25.79 -8.93
CA ASN A 218 -16.53 -27.24 -8.78
C ASN A 218 -16.95 -27.94 -10.07
N CYS A 219 -18.04 -27.51 -10.69
CA CYS A 219 -18.47 -28.02 -12.00
C CYS A 219 -17.44 -27.85 -13.11
N SER A 220 -16.60 -26.83 -13.03
CA SER A 220 -15.52 -26.61 -14.00
C SER A 220 -14.28 -27.46 -13.74
N ARG A 221 -14.12 -28.02 -12.53
CA ARG A 221 -13.01 -28.89 -12.12
C ARG A 221 -13.35 -30.38 -12.25
N GLU A 222 -14.63 -30.75 -12.18
CA GLU A 222 -15.05 -32.14 -12.33
C GLU A 222 -14.76 -32.70 -13.74
N VAL A 223 -14.38 -33.98 -13.78
CA VAL A 223 -14.18 -34.73 -15.02
C VAL A 223 -15.53 -34.95 -15.72
N ARG A 224 -15.56 -34.81 -17.05
CA ARG A 224 -16.78 -35.01 -17.87
C ARG A 224 -17.52 -36.29 -17.47
N GLY A 225 -18.74 -36.17 -16.91
CA GLY A 225 -19.60 -37.32 -16.66
C GLY A 225 -20.42 -37.30 -15.36
N ALA A 226 -20.17 -36.38 -14.42
CA ALA A 226 -21.02 -36.21 -13.24
C ALA A 226 -22.27 -35.38 -13.60
N SER A 227 -23.44 -36.00 -13.53
CA SER A 227 -24.72 -35.55 -14.11
C SER A 227 -25.41 -34.35 -13.43
N LEU A 228 -24.69 -33.54 -12.63
CA LEU A 228 -25.24 -32.43 -11.85
C LEU A 228 -24.86 -31.03 -12.36
N CYS A 229 -23.90 -30.95 -13.28
CA CYS A 229 -23.42 -29.69 -13.84
C CYS A 229 -24.15 -29.37 -15.15
N GLY A 230 -25.02 -28.37 -15.13
CA GLY A 230 -25.75 -27.90 -16.31
C GLY A 230 -24.84 -27.28 -17.38
N ALA A 231 -25.41 -26.90 -18.53
CA ALA A 231 -24.71 -26.27 -19.66
C ALA A 231 -24.24 -24.81 -19.38
N GLY A 232 -23.83 -24.50 -18.15
CA GLY A 232 -23.36 -23.17 -17.75
C GLY A 232 -22.00 -22.81 -18.34
N ARG A 233 -21.63 -21.53 -18.19
CA ARG A 233 -20.32 -21.00 -18.60
C ARG A 233 -19.20 -21.78 -17.90
N ARG A 234 -18.36 -22.46 -18.68
CA ARG A 234 -17.19 -23.16 -18.14
C ARG A 234 -16.12 -22.15 -17.72
N LEU A 235 -15.70 -22.24 -16.46
CA LEU A 235 -14.60 -21.47 -15.91
C LEU A 235 -13.27 -22.22 -16.13
N PRO A 236 -12.12 -21.53 -16.04
CA PRO A 236 -10.84 -22.20 -15.97
C PRO A 236 -10.83 -23.30 -14.88
N PRO A 237 -10.33 -24.51 -15.15
CA PRO A 237 -10.26 -25.60 -14.17
C PRO A 237 -9.09 -25.38 -13.18
N SER A 238 -9.09 -24.24 -12.49
CA SER A 238 -8.07 -23.85 -11.51
C SER A 238 -8.67 -23.67 -10.12
N ALA A 239 -7.96 -24.10 -9.09
CA ALA A 239 -8.23 -23.71 -7.69
C ALA A 239 -8.19 -22.18 -7.59
N PRO A 240 -9.18 -21.54 -6.95
CA PRO A 240 -9.28 -20.09 -6.96
C PRO A 240 -8.30 -19.50 -5.95
N ILE A 241 -8.04 -18.21 -6.11
CA ILE A 241 -7.42 -17.36 -5.10
C ILE A 241 -8.54 -16.57 -4.42
N LEU A 242 -8.64 -16.62 -3.10
CA LEU A 242 -9.59 -15.78 -2.36
C LEU A 242 -8.97 -14.40 -2.12
N LEU A 243 -9.76 -13.37 -2.34
CA LEU A 243 -9.42 -11.98 -2.09
C LEU A 243 -10.47 -11.41 -1.15
N GLN A 244 -10.04 -10.93 0.01
CA GLN A 244 -10.95 -10.42 1.02
C GLN A 244 -10.28 -9.37 1.89
N HIS A 245 -11.05 -8.68 2.73
CA HIS A 245 -10.50 -7.69 3.64
C HIS A 245 -10.13 -8.31 4.99
N TYR A 246 -11.08 -8.89 5.72
CA TYR A 246 -10.78 -9.57 6.99
C TYR A 246 -9.99 -10.86 6.74
N PRO A 247 -8.95 -11.15 7.54
CA PRO A 247 -8.26 -12.44 7.45
C PRO A 247 -9.19 -13.60 7.83
N LEU A 248 -8.83 -14.82 7.42
CA LEU A 248 -9.47 -16.00 8.02
C LEU A 248 -9.15 -16.06 9.51
N TYR A 249 -9.95 -16.83 10.23
CA TYR A 249 -9.82 -17.02 11.65
C TYR A 249 -8.40 -17.45 12.03
N ARG A 250 -7.80 -16.68 12.94
CA ARG A 250 -6.59 -17.00 13.70
C ARG A 250 -6.66 -16.34 15.06
N ALA A 251 -6.01 -16.93 16.06
CA ALA A 251 -6.10 -16.48 17.44
C ALA A 251 -5.41 -15.12 17.68
N SER A 252 -4.33 -14.83 16.96
CA SER A 252 -3.57 -13.58 17.00
C SER A 252 -2.52 -13.58 15.89
N ASP A 253 -1.75 -12.51 15.78
CA ASP A 253 -0.58 -12.39 14.90
C ASP A 253 0.74 -12.86 15.58
N ALA A 254 0.67 -13.58 16.71
CA ALA A 254 1.84 -13.89 17.53
C ALA A 254 2.94 -14.66 16.79
N ASN A 255 2.53 -15.53 15.85
CA ASN A 255 3.43 -16.35 15.04
C ASN A 255 3.90 -15.66 13.75
N CYS A 256 3.39 -14.46 13.46
CA CYS A 256 3.81 -13.70 12.29
C CYS A 256 5.21 -13.12 12.51
N SER A 257 6.00 -13.10 11.44
CA SER A 257 7.38 -12.60 11.47
C SER A 257 7.69 -11.81 10.21
N GLY A 258 8.84 -11.13 10.22
CA GLY A 258 9.27 -10.26 9.13
C GLY A 258 9.32 -8.79 9.53
N PRO A 259 9.93 -7.93 8.69
CA PRO A 259 10.16 -6.52 9.00
C PRO A 259 8.88 -5.68 9.09
N ASP A 260 7.75 -6.22 8.63
CA ASP A 260 6.46 -5.56 8.53
C ASP A 260 5.32 -6.39 9.14
N ALA A 261 5.68 -7.38 9.97
CA ALA A 261 4.76 -7.96 10.94
C ALA A 261 4.40 -6.94 12.02
N ALA A 262 3.29 -7.15 12.72
CA ALA A 262 2.90 -6.29 13.83
C ALA A 262 3.97 -6.33 14.95
N PRO A 263 4.19 -5.21 15.68
CA PRO A 263 5.12 -5.16 16.80
C PRO A 263 4.82 -6.25 17.86
N PRO A 264 5.82 -6.72 18.64
CA PRO A 264 5.62 -7.75 19.67
C PRO A 264 4.46 -7.49 20.65
N GLU A 265 4.29 -6.22 21.03
CA GLU A 265 3.24 -5.71 21.91
C GLU A 265 1.83 -5.79 21.33
N GLU A 266 1.69 -5.73 20.01
CA GLU A 266 0.41 -5.78 19.30
C GLU A 266 0.10 -7.19 18.79
N ARG A 267 1.10 -7.88 18.22
CA ARG A 267 0.89 -9.16 17.54
C ARG A 267 0.42 -10.27 18.48
N SER A 268 0.70 -10.16 19.77
CA SER A 268 0.30 -11.14 20.79
C SER A 268 -1.10 -10.90 21.35
N ILE A 269 -1.76 -9.80 20.96
CA ILE A 269 -3.13 -9.47 21.40
C ILE A 269 -4.10 -10.46 20.73
N PRO A 270 -4.96 -11.15 21.52
CA PRO A 270 -5.94 -12.06 20.96
C PRO A 270 -6.93 -11.33 20.05
N PHE A 271 -7.15 -11.90 18.86
CA PHE A 271 -8.13 -11.41 17.92
C PHE A 271 -9.56 -11.70 18.39
N LYS A 272 -10.43 -10.71 18.21
CA LYS A 272 -11.86 -10.84 18.34
C LYS A 272 -12.46 -11.27 17.00
N GLU A 273 -13.12 -12.43 17.00
CA GLU A 273 -13.88 -12.90 15.84
C GLU A 273 -14.90 -11.85 15.38
N ARG A 274 -15.11 -11.80 14.06
CA ARG A 274 -16.03 -10.88 13.36
C ARG A 274 -15.66 -9.40 13.46
N TYR A 275 -14.50 -9.12 14.06
CA TYR A 275 -13.95 -7.78 14.16
C TYR A 275 -12.53 -7.74 13.58
N ASP A 276 -11.58 -8.44 14.22
CA ASP A 276 -10.17 -8.48 13.79
C ASP A 276 -9.91 -9.57 12.73
N ALA A 277 -10.76 -10.60 12.70
CA ALA A 277 -10.72 -11.70 11.74
C ALA A 277 -12.13 -12.26 11.52
N LEU A 278 -12.33 -13.03 10.45
CA LEU A 278 -13.55 -13.81 10.28
C LEU A 278 -13.75 -14.80 11.43
N SER A 279 -15.00 -15.19 11.66
CA SER A 279 -15.28 -16.27 12.62
C SER A 279 -14.67 -17.60 12.16
N LEU A 280 -14.43 -18.50 13.11
CA LEU A 280 -13.96 -19.86 12.78
C LEU A 280 -14.91 -20.56 11.80
N GLU A 281 -16.22 -20.43 12.03
CA GLU A 281 -17.26 -21.01 11.18
C GLU A 281 -17.21 -20.45 9.76
N ALA A 282 -17.20 -19.12 9.60
CA ALA A 282 -17.14 -18.47 8.29
C ALA A 282 -15.87 -18.86 7.53
N SER A 283 -14.74 -18.95 8.25
CA SER A 283 -13.47 -19.35 7.67
C SER A 283 -13.50 -20.79 7.16
N GLN A 284 -14.08 -21.71 7.94
CA GLN A 284 -14.26 -23.11 7.53
C GLN A 284 -15.20 -23.24 6.33
N LYS A 285 -16.30 -22.48 6.29
CA LYS A 285 -17.20 -22.43 5.13
C LYS A 285 -16.45 -22.03 3.85
N LEU A 286 -15.66 -20.95 3.89
CA LEU A 286 -14.91 -20.47 2.72
C LEU A 286 -13.86 -21.48 2.24
N LEU A 287 -13.11 -22.08 3.18
CA LEU A 287 -12.12 -23.11 2.84
C LEU A 287 -12.79 -24.35 2.23
N TRP A 288 -13.93 -24.78 2.79
CA TRP A 288 -14.70 -25.92 2.30
C TRP A 288 -15.31 -25.66 0.93
N TRP A 289 -15.96 -24.52 0.73
CA TRP A 289 -16.64 -24.19 -0.53
C TRP A 289 -15.68 -24.05 -1.70
N PHE A 290 -14.49 -23.50 -1.48
CA PHE A 290 -13.62 -23.11 -2.59
C PHE A 290 -12.39 -23.99 -2.77
N GLY A 291 -11.93 -24.68 -1.71
CA GLY A 291 -10.64 -25.34 -1.69
C GLY A 291 -9.52 -24.43 -2.24
N PRO A 292 -9.34 -23.23 -1.68
CA PRO A 292 -8.45 -22.24 -2.26
C PRO A 292 -6.98 -22.64 -2.15
N ARG A 293 -6.21 -22.29 -3.19
CA ARG A 293 -4.76 -22.51 -3.20
C ARG A 293 -3.98 -21.35 -2.58
N LEU A 294 -4.62 -20.20 -2.42
CA LEU A 294 -4.07 -19.01 -1.78
C LEU A 294 -5.22 -18.11 -1.31
N VAL A 295 -5.05 -17.51 -0.15
CA VAL A 295 -5.91 -16.46 0.38
C VAL A 295 -5.08 -15.19 0.55
N LEU A 296 -5.58 -14.06 0.06
CA LEU A 296 -4.99 -12.75 0.29
C LEU A 296 -6.01 -11.89 1.04
N SER A 297 -5.61 -11.41 2.21
CA SER A 297 -6.42 -10.58 3.11
C SER A 297 -5.75 -9.23 3.39
N GLY A 298 -6.42 -8.31 4.08
CA GLY A 298 -5.88 -7.02 4.54
C GLY A 298 -6.17 -6.82 6.03
N HIS A 299 -6.71 -5.66 6.39
CA HIS A 299 -7.34 -5.32 7.68
C HIS A 299 -6.38 -5.13 8.87
N THR A 300 -5.43 -6.04 9.11
CA THR A 300 -4.53 -5.93 10.27
C THR A 300 -3.43 -4.87 10.09
N HIS A 301 -3.41 -4.21 8.92
CA HIS A 301 -2.37 -3.31 8.43
C HIS A 301 -0.97 -3.93 8.36
N SER A 302 -0.79 -5.18 8.81
CA SER A 302 0.49 -5.84 9.02
C SER A 302 0.59 -7.13 8.23
N ALA A 303 1.81 -7.46 7.80
CA ALA A 303 2.01 -8.68 7.06
C ALA A 303 1.96 -9.88 8.01
N CYS A 304 1.18 -10.88 7.62
CA CYS A 304 1.20 -12.17 8.29
C CYS A 304 0.98 -13.29 7.29
N GLU A 305 1.78 -14.35 7.41
CA GLU A 305 1.64 -15.58 6.64
C GLU A 305 1.18 -16.70 7.57
N VAL A 306 0.07 -17.35 7.21
CA VAL A 306 -0.56 -18.40 8.02
C VAL A 306 -0.95 -19.57 7.11
N LEU A 307 -0.86 -20.79 7.65
CA LEU A 307 -1.38 -21.99 7.00
C LEU A 307 -2.67 -22.42 7.67
N HIS A 308 -3.75 -22.56 6.88
CA HIS A 308 -5.08 -22.94 7.34
C HIS A 308 -5.47 -24.35 6.86
N GLY A 309 -6.25 -25.06 7.67
CA GLY A 309 -6.87 -26.34 7.30
C GLY A 309 -5.87 -27.36 6.75
N ALA A 310 -6.11 -27.84 5.53
CA ALA A 310 -5.26 -28.83 4.84
C ALA A 310 -3.96 -28.24 4.24
N GLY A 311 -3.48 -27.10 4.77
CA GLY A 311 -2.27 -26.43 4.29
C GLY A 311 -2.52 -25.32 3.28
N THR A 312 -3.72 -24.72 3.25
CA THR A 312 -3.99 -23.53 2.42
C THR A 312 -3.24 -22.33 3.00
N PRO A 313 -2.36 -21.68 2.23
CA PRO A 313 -1.68 -20.48 2.67
C PRO A 313 -2.55 -19.24 2.57
N GLU A 314 -2.47 -18.41 3.61
CA GLU A 314 -2.99 -17.05 3.66
C GLU A 314 -1.84 -16.06 3.85
N LEU A 315 -1.87 -14.96 3.10
CA LEU A 315 -1.03 -13.80 3.33
C LEU A 315 -1.94 -12.58 3.58
N SER A 316 -1.87 -12.04 4.79
CA SER A 316 -2.40 -10.69 5.08
C SER A 316 -1.45 -9.66 4.49
N VAL A 317 -1.98 -8.86 3.56
CA VAL A 317 -1.27 -7.80 2.86
C VAL A 317 -1.21 -6.59 3.79
N PRO A 318 -0.01 -6.05 4.05
CA PRO A 318 0.13 -4.88 4.90
C PRO A 318 -0.43 -3.62 4.25
N SER A 319 -0.66 -2.59 5.06
CA SER A 319 -1.17 -1.31 4.56
C SER A 319 -0.20 -0.67 3.58
N PHE A 320 -0.79 -0.08 2.53
CA PHE A 320 -0.10 0.71 1.51
C PHE A 320 0.18 2.17 1.94
N SER A 321 -0.36 2.59 3.08
CA SER A 321 -0.37 3.98 3.54
C SER A 321 0.58 4.20 4.70
N TRP A 322 1.32 5.33 4.68
CA TRP A 322 2.12 5.73 5.84
C TRP A 322 1.29 6.04 7.09
N ARG A 323 -0.03 6.20 6.96
CA ARG A 323 -0.89 6.49 8.11
C ARG A 323 -0.94 5.31 9.08
N ASN A 324 -0.92 4.10 8.55
CA ASN A 324 -1.05 2.88 9.32
C ASN A 324 0.31 2.29 9.70
N ARG A 325 1.39 2.66 8.99
CA ARG A 325 2.75 2.19 9.30
C ARG A 325 3.88 2.96 8.64
N ASN A 326 5.05 2.92 9.27
CA ASN A 326 6.26 3.56 8.76
C ASN A 326 6.81 2.92 7.47
N ASN A 327 6.66 1.61 7.26
CA ASN A 327 7.21 0.84 6.14
C ASN A 327 6.14 0.13 5.29
N PRO A 328 5.23 0.88 4.62
CA PRO A 328 4.17 0.30 3.82
C PRO A 328 4.75 -0.52 2.66
N SER A 329 3.98 -1.48 2.17
CA SER A 329 4.40 -2.34 1.07
C SER A 329 3.21 -2.85 0.27
N PHE A 330 3.49 -3.52 -0.84
CA PHE A 330 2.49 -4.24 -1.63
C PHE A 330 3.04 -5.59 -2.09
N ILE A 331 2.13 -6.48 -2.48
CA ILE A 331 2.49 -7.81 -2.96
C ILE A 331 2.49 -7.84 -4.49
N MET A 332 3.56 -8.38 -5.06
CA MET A 332 3.67 -8.74 -6.47
C MET A 332 3.47 -10.24 -6.59
N ALA A 333 2.42 -10.64 -7.31
CA ALA A 333 2.07 -12.02 -7.53
C ALA A 333 2.23 -12.38 -9.01
N SER A 334 3.05 -13.38 -9.30
CA SER A 334 3.10 -14.04 -10.60
C SER A 334 2.23 -15.29 -10.52
N LEU A 335 1.17 -15.33 -11.31
CA LEU A 335 0.09 -16.31 -11.17
C LEU A 335 -0.08 -17.10 -12.47
N THR A 336 -0.17 -18.42 -12.37
CA THR A 336 -0.62 -19.30 -13.47
C THR A 336 -1.89 -20.03 -13.07
N SER A 337 -2.51 -20.79 -13.97
CA SER A 337 -3.70 -21.59 -13.63
C SER A 337 -3.44 -22.71 -12.61
N ARG A 338 -2.18 -23.02 -12.29
CA ARG A 338 -1.81 -24.13 -11.38
C ARG A 338 -1.01 -23.66 -10.18
N ASP A 339 -0.01 -22.83 -10.43
CA ASP A 339 0.95 -22.39 -9.41
C ASP A 339 1.01 -20.86 -9.29
N TYR A 340 1.69 -20.36 -8.27
CA TYR A 340 1.93 -18.95 -8.04
C TYR A 340 3.26 -18.71 -7.33
N ALA A 341 3.78 -17.50 -7.46
CA ALA A 341 4.88 -17.01 -6.64
C ALA A 341 4.56 -15.60 -6.16
N LEU A 342 4.88 -15.31 -4.90
CA LEU A 342 4.67 -14.02 -4.27
C LEU A 342 6.01 -13.38 -3.92
N SER A 343 6.08 -12.06 -4.02
CA SER A 343 7.17 -11.27 -3.47
C SER A 343 6.62 -9.95 -2.97
N LYS A 344 7.29 -9.36 -2.00
CA LYS A 344 6.89 -8.13 -1.36
C LYS A 344 7.76 -6.98 -1.84
N CYS A 345 7.13 -5.86 -2.18
CA CYS A 345 7.82 -4.63 -2.56
C CYS A 345 7.56 -3.55 -1.50
N PHE A 346 8.60 -3.18 -0.75
CA PHE A 346 8.52 -2.09 0.21
C PHE A 346 8.46 -0.74 -0.48
N LEU A 347 7.79 0.21 0.17
CA LEU A 347 7.80 1.62 -0.19
C LEU A 347 8.78 2.39 0.69
N PRO A 348 9.16 3.63 0.33
CA PRO A 348 10.01 4.46 1.17
C PRO A 348 9.45 4.57 2.58
N GLN A 349 10.31 4.55 3.60
CA GLN A 349 9.87 4.70 4.98
C GLN A 349 9.62 6.17 5.31
N GLU A 350 8.54 6.48 6.03
CA GLU A 350 8.23 7.87 6.40
C GLU A 350 9.37 8.50 7.21
N ASN A 351 9.85 7.79 8.25
CA ASN A 351 10.93 8.28 9.11
C ASN A 351 12.21 8.54 8.34
N THR A 352 12.50 7.78 7.28
CA THR A 352 13.67 8.05 6.42
C THR A 352 13.50 9.37 5.67
N VAL A 353 12.29 9.64 5.16
CA VAL A 353 11.99 10.92 4.48
C VAL A 353 12.06 12.09 5.46
N LEU A 354 11.46 11.95 6.65
CA LEU A 354 11.50 12.98 7.70
C LEU A 354 12.92 13.25 8.19
N ALA A 355 13.71 12.20 8.45
CA ALA A 355 15.11 12.34 8.85
C ALA A 355 15.94 13.03 7.77
N THR A 356 15.67 12.74 6.49
CA THR A 356 16.33 13.41 5.36
C THR A 356 16.01 14.91 5.35
N TYR A 357 14.73 15.29 5.55
CA TYR A 357 14.35 16.69 5.66
C TYR A 357 15.00 17.40 6.86
N CYS A 358 15.05 16.75 8.02
CA CYS A 358 15.71 17.29 9.21
C CYS A 358 17.22 17.49 8.98
N GLY A 359 17.90 16.53 8.33
CA GLY A 359 19.31 16.63 7.98
C GLY A 359 19.59 17.79 7.02
N VAL A 360 18.74 17.97 6.00
CA VAL A 360 18.83 19.11 5.07
C VAL A 360 18.60 20.44 5.79
N ALA A 361 17.61 20.54 6.67
CA ALA A 361 17.37 21.74 7.46
C ALA A 361 18.57 22.11 8.33
N GLY A 362 19.22 21.12 8.94
CA GLY A 362 20.48 21.31 9.68
C GLY A 362 21.61 21.81 8.79
N LEU A 363 21.79 21.23 7.60
CA LEU A 363 22.77 21.67 6.61
C LEU A 363 22.54 23.12 6.18
N LEU A 364 21.30 23.48 5.84
CA LEU A 364 20.92 24.84 5.45
C LEU A 364 21.22 25.84 6.57
N THR A 365 20.89 25.49 7.81
CA THR A 365 21.21 26.31 8.99
C THR A 365 22.72 26.51 9.13
N GLY A 366 23.50 25.44 8.99
CA GLY A 366 24.97 25.51 9.02
C GLY A 366 25.54 26.42 7.91
N LEU A 367 25.01 26.34 6.70
CA LEU A 367 25.42 27.20 5.57
C LEU A 367 25.14 28.69 5.85
N VAL A 368 23.97 29.01 6.42
CA VAL A 368 23.61 30.38 6.80
C VAL A 368 24.51 30.91 7.91
N LEU A 369 24.77 30.11 8.94
CA LEU A 369 25.67 30.49 10.05
C LEU A 369 27.12 30.69 9.59
N ALA A 370 27.60 29.82 8.70
CA ALA A 370 28.94 29.93 8.11
C ALA A 370 29.08 31.22 7.30
N HIS A 371 28.09 31.51 6.45
CA HIS A 371 28.08 32.74 5.65
C HIS A 371 27.90 34.00 6.50
N SER A 372 27.24 33.91 7.65
CA SER A 372 27.07 35.02 8.60
C SER A 372 28.32 35.28 9.46
N GLY A 373 29.37 34.45 9.32
CA GLY A 373 30.63 34.57 10.07
C GLY A 373 30.55 34.05 11.51
N TRP A 374 29.49 33.33 11.88
CA TRP A 374 29.25 32.85 13.24
C TRP A 374 29.91 31.50 13.54
N LEU A 375 30.45 30.82 12.50
CA LEU A 375 31.21 29.57 12.64
C LEU A 375 32.73 29.78 12.64
N ALA A 376 33.21 31.01 12.84
CA ALA A 376 34.65 31.24 13.05
C ALA A 376 35.08 30.66 14.41
N LEU A 377 35.54 29.40 14.40
CA LEU A 377 36.35 28.82 15.48
C LEU A 377 37.55 29.75 15.76
N PRO A 378 37.86 30.10 17.02
CA PRO A 378 39.07 30.83 17.34
C PRO A 378 40.27 29.88 17.20
N PHE A 379 40.75 29.70 15.97
CA PHE A 379 42.05 29.07 15.73
C PHE A 379 43.15 30.05 16.18
N LEU A 380 43.63 29.83 17.40
CA LEU A 380 44.97 30.13 17.94
C LEU A 380 45.86 31.05 17.08
N SER A 381 45.74 32.37 17.26
CA SER A 381 46.81 33.31 16.89
C SER A 381 47.87 33.35 17.99
N GLY A 382 48.62 32.27 18.14
CA GLY A 382 49.77 32.16 19.04
C GLY A 382 51.09 32.47 18.36
N ARG A 383 51.22 33.60 17.65
CA ARG A 383 52.53 34.10 17.15
C ARG A 383 52.55 35.61 17.01
N THR A 384 52.70 36.35 18.11
CA THR A 384 53.43 37.64 18.14
C THR A 384 53.57 38.20 19.56
N VAL A 385 54.42 37.60 20.40
CA VAL A 385 55.05 38.33 21.51
C VAL A 385 56.47 37.81 21.67
N LEU A 386 57.43 38.47 21.02
CA LEU A 386 58.83 38.59 21.46
C LEU A 386 59.61 39.42 20.42
N ARG A 387 59.38 40.73 20.44
CA ARG A 387 60.36 41.70 19.97
C ARG A 387 60.02 43.05 20.56
N THR A 388 60.51 43.28 21.76
CA THR A 388 61.08 44.55 22.25
C THR A 388 61.35 44.36 23.73
N HIS A 389 62.60 44.04 24.09
CA HIS A 389 63.29 44.58 25.27
C HIS A 389 64.70 43.98 25.32
N LYS A 390 65.67 44.73 24.80
CA LYS A 390 66.84 45.10 25.61
C LYS A 390 67.48 46.35 24.99
N ALA A 391 67.36 47.41 25.78
CA ALA A 391 67.98 48.70 25.61
C ALA A 391 69.49 48.61 25.88
N ARG A 392 70.20 49.63 25.41
CA ARG A 392 71.40 50.13 26.09
C ARG A 392 71.02 50.67 27.47
#